data_AF-A0A3R6H0W6-F1
#
_entry.id   AF-A0A3R6H0W6-F1
#
_cell.length_a   1.000
_cell.length_b   1.000
_cell.length_c   1.000
_cell.angle_alpha   90.00
_cell.angle_beta   90.00
_cell.angle_gamma   90.00
#
_symmetry.space_group_name_H-M   'P 1'
#
loop_
_entity.id
_entity.type
_entity.pdbx_description
1 polymer ?
#
loop_
_entity_poly.entity_id
_entity_poly.type
_entity_poly.pdbx_seq_one_letter_code
_entity_poly.pdbx_strand_id
1 'polypeptide(L)'
;MQFFGGRGASSGLSDKGKKYGSEYKTLYQTGNIKFVSYNNGSATAPMETMTDGRVYAVVNTKNEIKSISYYDKNKKRYKQIDTGHLHNVNGKKIDLHTHKGYIHDEKGTYEVSPKERKMIERVQRAWYYHINR
;
A
#
# COMPACT_ATOMS: atom_id res chain seq x y z
N MET A 1 -23.37 -17.24 -15.43
CA MET A 1 -23.49 -15.86 -15.94
C MET A 1 -22.27 -15.07 -15.50
N GLN A 2 -21.59 -14.46 -16.47
CA GLN A 2 -20.54 -13.43 -16.43
C GLN A 2 -19.47 -13.46 -15.32
N PHE A 3 -18.26 -13.88 -15.71
CA PHE A 3 -17.02 -13.53 -15.03
C PHE A 3 -16.78 -12.02 -15.18
N PHE A 4 -17.00 -11.25 -14.11
CA PHE A 4 -16.60 -9.85 -14.04
C PHE A 4 -15.07 -9.77 -14.05
N GLY A 5 -14.52 -8.96 -14.96
CA GLY A 5 -13.09 -8.83 -15.20
C GLY A 5 -12.39 -8.12 -14.06
N GLY A 6 -11.58 -8.84 -13.28
CA GLY A 6 -10.60 -8.23 -12.37
C GLY A 6 -9.63 -7.32 -13.12
N ARG A 7 -8.83 -6.50 -12.42
CA ARG A 7 -7.97 -5.45 -13.04
C ARG A 7 -6.78 -6.01 -13.84
N GLY A 8 -6.80 -7.31 -14.16
CA GLY A 8 -6.04 -7.97 -15.23
C GLY A 8 -6.79 -8.14 -16.55
N ALA A 9 -8.00 -7.59 -16.70
CA ALA A 9 -8.67 -7.51 -17.99
C ALA A 9 -7.84 -6.67 -18.97
N SER A 10 -7.74 -7.12 -20.23
CA SER A 10 -6.95 -6.49 -21.30
C SER A 10 -7.26 -4.99 -21.52
N SER A 11 -8.37 -4.48 -20.97
CA SER A 11 -8.78 -3.07 -21.03
C SER A 11 -8.09 -2.17 -20.00
N GLY A 12 -7.53 -2.72 -18.92
CA GLY A 12 -6.94 -1.93 -17.82
C GLY A 12 -7.95 -1.03 -17.11
N LEU A 13 -9.25 -1.36 -17.17
CA LEU A 13 -10.33 -0.63 -16.51
C LEU A 13 -10.86 -1.43 -15.31
N SER A 14 -11.16 -0.75 -14.21
CA SER A 14 -11.94 -1.30 -13.09
C SER A 14 -13.41 -1.50 -13.50
N ASP A 15 -14.16 -2.32 -12.76
CA ASP A 15 -15.63 -2.46 -12.86
C ASP A 15 -16.39 -1.12 -12.86
N LYS A 16 -15.77 -0.05 -12.33
CA LYS A 16 -16.31 1.32 -12.31
C LYS A 16 -15.84 2.19 -13.49
N GLY A 17 -15.27 1.60 -14.54
CA GLY A 17 -14.78 2.31 -15.73
C GLY A 17 -13.52 3.17 -15.51
N LYS A 18 -12.85 3.04 -14.36
CA LYS A 18 -11.63 3.80 -14.07
C LYS A 18 -10.39 3.09 -14.61
N LYS A 19 -9.55 3.84 -15.35
CA LYS A 19 -8.25 3.35 -15.82
C LYS A 19 -7.33 3.01 -14.64
N TYR A 20 -6.61 1.90 -14.77
CA TYR A 20 -5.63 1.46 -13.79
C TYR A 20 -4.65 2.61 -13.45
N GLY A 21 -4.46 2.85 -12.16
CA GLY A 21 -3.56 3.87 -11.66
C GLY A 21 -4.10 5.31 -11.69
N SER A 22 -5.24 5.60 -12.34
CA SER A 22 -5.83 6.95 -12.32
C SER A 22 -6.44 7.34 -10.97
N GLU A 23 -6.65 6.34 -10.10
CA GLU A 23 -7.15 6.55 -8.73
C GLU A 23 -6.08 7.09 -7.78
N TYR A 24 -4.82 7.09 -8.22
CA TYR A 24 -3.67 7.43 -7.41
C TYR A 24 -2.82 8.52 -8.07
N LYS A 25 -2.37 9.50 -7.28
CA LYS A 25 -1.29 10.40 -7.67
C LYS A 25 0.02 9.83 -7.18
N THR A 26 1.01 9.72 -8.06
CA THR A 26 2.38 9.41 -7.63
C THR A 26 3.00 10.67 -7.03
N LEU A 27 3.49 10.56 -5.79
CA LEU A 27 4.15 11.65 -5.07
C LEU A 27 5.67 11.57 -5.22
N TYR A 28 6.21 10.36 -5.04
CA TYR A 28 7.64 10.09 -5.05
C TYR A 28 7.90 8.64 -5.43
N GLN A 29 9.08 8.35 -5.99
CA GLN A 29 9.51 6.98 -6.25
C GLN A 29 11.00 6.84 -5.95
N THR A 30 11.37 5.76 -5.26
CA THR A 30 12.77 5.41 -4.99
C THR A 30 12.96 3.89 -5.07
N GLY A 31 13.85 3.45 -5.95
CA GLY A 31 14.00 2.02 -6.28
C GLY A 31 12.66 1.39 -6.67
N ASN A 32 12.29 0.31 -5.98
CA ASN A 32 11.02 -0.40 -6.19
C ASN A 32 9.84 0.15 -5.37
N ILE A 33 10.06 1.19 -4.55
CA ILE A 33 9.02 1.80 -3.69
C ILE A 33 8.41 2.99 -4.42
N LYS A 34 7.09 3.00 -4.56
CA LYS A 34 6.31 4.13 -5.10
C LYS A 34 5.39 4.68 -4.03
N PHE A 35 5.55 5.96 -3.73
CA PHE A 35 4.68 6.71 -2.82
C PHE A 35 3.51 7.25 -3.61
N VAL A 36 2.30 6.94 -3.16
CA VAL A 36 1.07 7.35 -3.81
C VAL A 36 0.10 7.96 -2.82
N SER A 37 -0.65 8.97 -3.23
CA SER A 37 -1.86 9.39 -2.54
C SER A 37 -3.08 8.93 -3.32
N TYR A 38 -4.14 8.58 -2.61
CA TYR A 38 -5.43 8.27 -3.23
C TYR A 38 -6.15 9.58 -3.59
N ASN A 39 -6.69 9.66 -4.80
CA ASN A 39 -7.26 10.90 -5.32
C ASN A 39 -8.63 11.24 -4.69
N ASN A 40 -9.41 10.25 -4.23
CA ASN A 40 -10.81 10.48 -3.88
C ASN A 40 -11.27 9.70 -2.63
N GLY A 41 -11.13 10.28 -1.45
CA GLY A 41 -11.60 9.70 -0.18
C GLY A 41 -10.49 9.07 0.66
N SER A 42 -10.82 8.04 1.46
CA SER A 42 -9.86 7.38 2.35
C SER A 42 -8.72 6.70 1.59
N ALA A 43 -7.49 6.94 2.05
CA ALA A 43 -6.27 6.34 1.52
C ALA A 43 -6.36 4.80 1.52
N THR A 44 -6.53 4.19 0.35
CA THR A 44 -6.59 2.73 0.17
C THR A 44 -5.39 2.27 -0.66
N ALA A 45 -4.78 1.14 -0.34
CA ALA A 45 -3.66 0.66 -1.15
C ALA A 45 -4.14 0.01 -2.46
N PRO A 46 -3.35 0.08 -3.55
CA PRO A 46 -3.69 -0.61 -4.78
C PRO A 46 -3.83 -2.11 -4.53
N MET A 47 -4.89 -2.74 -5.02
CA MET A 47 -5.04 -4.21 -4.92
C MET A 47 -4.20 -4.96 -5.95
N GLU A 48 -3.79 -4.31 -7.03
CA GLU A 48 -3.03 -4.93 -8.13
C GLU A 48 -1.89 -4.01 -8.61
N THR A 49 -0.82 -4.60 -9.15
CA THR A 49 0.34 -3.87 -9.71
C THR A 49 0.68 -4.28 -11.14
N MET A 50 1.03 -3.35 -12.02
CA MET A 50 1.58 -3.72 -13.34
C MET A 50 3.09 -3.97 -13.33
N THR A 51 3.79 -3.75 -12.21
CA THR A 51 5.26 -3.83 -12.14
C THR A 51 5.70 -4.93 -11.17
N ASP A 52 6.59 -5.83 -11.61
CA ASP A 52 7.19 -6.83 -10.73
C ASP A 52 7.96 -6.22 -9.57
N GLY A 53 7.82 -6.81 -8.38
CA GLY A 53 8.53 -6.38 -7.18
C GLY A 53 8.15 -4.99 -6.66
N ARG A 54 7.09 -4.39 -7.20
CA ARG A 54 6.61 -3.07 -6.77
C ARG A 54 6.16 -3.11 -5.32
N VAL A 55 6.56 -2.10 -4.57
CA VAL A 55 6.01 -1.79 -3.25
C VAL A 55 5.30 -0.44 -3.36
N TYR A 56 4.05 -0.37 -2.90
CA TYR A 56 3.35 0.91 -2.78
C TYR A 56 3.31 1.35 -1.33
N ALA A 57 3.71 2.59 -1.09
CA ALA A 57 3.50 3.27 0.18
C ALA A 57 2.38 4.29 -0.01
N VAL A 58 1.27 4.13 0.69
CA VAL A 58 0.14 5.06 0.61
C VAL A 58 0.34 6.18 1.60
N VAL A 59 0.27 7.41 1.11
CA VAL A 59 0.38 8.64 1.90
C VAL A 59 -1.00 9.29 2.00
N ASN A 60 -1.41 9.69 3.21
CA ASN A 60 -2.64 10.47 3.39
C ASN A 60 -2.41 11.96 3.09
N THR A 61 -3.48 12.75 3.21
CA THR A 61 -3.45 14.20 3.02
C THR A 61 -2.63 14.96 4.07
N LYS A 62 -2.27 14.31 5.19
CA LYS A 62 -1.41 14.85 6.25
C LYS A 62 0.07 14.50 6.05
N ASN A 63 0.46 13.97 4.88
CA ASN A 63 1.80 13.47 4.57
C ASN A 63 2.26 12.31 5.48
N GLU A 64 1.33 11.55 6.04
CA GLU A 64 1.63 10.37 6.86
C GLU A 64 1.50 9.11 6.00
N ILE A 65 2.45 8.19 6.17
CA ILE A 65 2.35 6.85 5.59
C ILE A 65 1.22 6.12 6.32
N LYS A 66 0.22 5.65 5.57
CA LYS A 66 -0.92 4.87 6.08
C LYS A 66 -0.75 3.37 5.91
N SER A 67 -0.11 2.96 4.80
CA SER A 67 0.11 1.55 4.55
C SER A 67 1.24 1.29 3.56
N ILE A 68 1.78 0.07 3.61
CA ILE A 68 2.82 -0.45 2.70
C ILE A 68 2.33 -1.78 2.15
N SER A 69 2.15 -1.86 0.82
CA SER A 69 1.59 -3.04 0.15
C SER A 69 2.58 -3.76 -0.76
N TYR A 70 2.46 -5.09 -0.80
CA TYR A 70 3.28 -6.00 -1.60
C TYR A 70 2.41 -6.88 -2.49
N TYR A 71 2.97 -7.26 -3.64
CA TYR A 71 2.27 -7.96 -4.70
C TYR A 71 3.01 -9.23 -5.08
N ASP A 72 2.23 -10.25 -5.42
CA ASP A 72 2.73 -11.55 -5.84
C ASP A 72 3.11 -11.55 -7.33
N LYS A 73 3.55 -12.71 -7.82
CA LYS A 73 3.89 -12.91 -9.23
C LYS A 73 2.69 -12.75 -10.17
N ASN A 74 1.47 -12.93 -9.65
CA ASN A 74 0.22 -12.74 -10.37
C ASN A 74 -0.27 -11.29 -10.29
N LYS A 75 0.59 -10.35 -9.87
CA LYS A 75 0.29 -8.91 -9.77
C LYS A 75 -0.73 -8.54 -8.70
N LYS A 76 -1.12 -9.48 -7.83
CA LYS A 76 -2.15 -9.27 -6.81
C LYS A 76 -1.52 -8.96 -5.47
N ARG A 77 -2.11 -8.01 -4.74
CA ARG A 77 -1.70 -7.69 -3.38
C ARG A 77 -1.88 -8.93 -2.53
N TYR A 78 -0.84 -9.36 -1.83
CA TYR A 78 -0.91 -10.52 -0.91
C TYR A 78 -0.59 -10.13 0.53
N LYS A 79 -0.12 -8.89 0.72
CA LYS A 79 0.29 -8.37 2.01
C LYS A 79 0.13 -6.86 2.06
N GLN A 80 -0.42 -6.38 3.16
CA GLN A 80 -0.47 -4.96 3.50
C GLN A 80 -0.02 -4.79 4.94
N ILE A 81 0.91 -3.88 5.16
CA ILE A 81 1.27 -3.39 6.49
C ILE A 81 0.51 -2.10 6.68
N ASP A 82 -0.41 -2.05 7.63
CA ASP A 82 -1.06 -0.81 8.02
C ASP A 82 -0.30 -0.16 9.17
N THR A 83 -0.05 1.13 9.03
CA THR A 83 0.67 1.97 10.00
C THR A 83 -0.34 2.78 10.80
N GLY A 84 -1.41 2.10 11.21
CA GLY A 84 -2.80 2.51 11.12
C GLY A 84 -3.27 3.60 12.08
N HIS A 85 -2.79 3.69 13.32
CA HIS A 85 -3.00 4.84 14.21
C HIS A 85 -2.04 4.83 15.40
N LEU A 86 -1.35 5.95 15.60
CA LEU A 86 -0.55 6.38 16.75
C LEU A 86 0.72 5.54 17.06
N HIS A 87 1.81 6.26 17.36
CA HIS A 87 3.05 5.78 17.96
C HIS A 87 3.20 6.40 19.35
N ASN A 88 3.72 5.66 20.34
CA ASN A 88 4.35 6.27 21.54
C ASN A 88 5.43 5.38 22.20
N VAL A 89 6.66 5.22 21.68
CA VAL A 89 7.64 4.27 22.30
C VAL A 89 8.05 4.66 23.73
N ASN A 90 7.95 3.72 24.69
CA ASN A 90 7.95 3.88 26.16
C ASN A 90 6.64 4.37 26.83
N GLY A 91 5.50 4.30 26.11
CA GLY A 91 4.14 4.56 26.62
C GLY A 91 3.08 4.33 25.51
N LYS A 92 3.27 3.27 24.69
CA LYS A 92 2.88 3.27 23.26
C LYS A 92 1.47 2.85 22.96
N LYS A 93 0.82 3.64 22.10
CA LYS A 93 -0.05 3.10 21.06
C LYS A 93 0.87 2.71 19.89
N ILE A 94 0.75 1.47 19.42
CA ILE A 94 1.27 1.03 18.13
C ILE A 94 0.17 0.20 17.52
N ASP A 95 -0.45 0.70 16.45
CA ASP A 95 -1.26 -0.14 15.58
C ASP A 95 -0.45 -0.41 14.30
N LEU A 96 0.65 -1.14 14.48
CA LEU A 96 1.48 -1.65 13.41
C LEU A 96 1.10 -3.11 13.22
N HIS A 97 0.31 -3.40 12.20
CA HIS A 97 -0.16 -4.75 11.94
C HIS A 97 -0.08 -5.08 10.46
N THR A 98 0.12 -6.36 10.17
CA THR A 98 0.24 -6.88 8.82
C THR A 98 -0.97 -7.73 8.49
N HIS A 99 -1.71 -7.33 7.48
CA HIS A 99 -2.73 -8.15 6.83
C HIS A 99 -2.06 -9.03 5.77
N LYS A 100 -2.43 -10.32 5.76
CA LYS A 100 -2.05 -11.24 4.69
C LYS A 100 -3.31 -11.70 3.95
N GLY A 101 -3.20 -11.83 2.64
CA GLY A 101 -4.31 -12.19 1.76
C GLY A 101 -4.60 -11.11 0.71
N TYR A 102 -5.48 -11.45 -0.22
CA TYR A 102 -5.92 -10.52 -1.26
C TYR A 102 -7.00 -9.57 -0.72
N ILE A 103 -7.96 -10.13 0.01
CA ILE A 103 -9.03 -9.42 0.73
C ILE A 103 -8.59 -9.18 2.19
N HIS A 104 -9.16 -8.15 2.82
CA HIS A 104 -8.95 -7.84 4.24
C HIS A 104 -9.33 -9.06 5.10
N ASP A 105 -8.49 -9.42 6.07
CA ASP A 105 -8.67 -10.53 7.02
C ASP A 105 -8.75 -11.96 6.46
N GLU A 106 -8.51 -12.18 5.15
CA GLU A 106 -8.56 -13.52 4.54
C GLU A 106 -7.61 -14.52 5.22
N LYS A 107 -6.43 -14.06 5.67
CA LYS A 107 -5.48 -14.87 6.44
C LYS A 107 -5.20 -14.30 7.83
N GLY A 108 -6.04 -13.37 8.28
CA GLY A 108 -5.92 -12.70 9.57
C GLY A 108 -4.84 -11.61 9.65
N THR A 109 -4.77 -11.03 10.85
CA THR A 109 -3.88 -9.94 11.23
C THR A 109 -2.67 -10.49 12.00
N TYR A 110 -1.46 -10.07 11.62
CA TYR A 110 -0.20 -10.52 12.21
C TYR A 110 0.60 -9.36 12.78
N GLU A 111 1.40 -9.64 13.80
CA GLU A 111 2.47 -8.76 14.24
C GLU A 111 3.49 -8.54 13.11
N VAL A 112 4.06 -7.34 13.08
CA VAL A 112 5.09 -6.95 12.11
C VAL A 112 6.38 -7.72 12.40
N SER A 113 6.84 -8.50 11.42
CA SER A 113 8.11 -9.21 11.51
C SER A 113 9.32 -8.26 11.48
N PRO A 114 10.51 -8.68 11.95
CA PRO A 114 11.72 -7.85 11.90
C PRO A 114 12.08 -7.35 10.49
N LYS A 115 11.77 -8.15 9.45
CA LYS A 115 11.98 -7.77 8.05
C LYS A 115 11.00 -6.68 7.60
N GLU A 116 9.74 -6.79 8.02
CA GLU A 116 8.72 -5.78 7.73
C GLU A 116 9.02 -4.47 8.46
N ARG A 117 9.51 -4.54 9.70
CA ARG A 117 9.99 -3.37 10.46
C ARG A 117 11.08 -2.62 9.71
N LYS A 118 12.10 -3.33 9.20
CA LYS A 118 13.15 -2.72 8.37
C LYS A 118 12.60 -2.03 7.12
N MET A 119 11.56 -2.61 6.48
CA MET A 119 10.92 -1.95 5.34
C MET A 119 10.15 -0.70 5.76
N ILE A 120 9.42 -0.73 6.88
CA ILE A 120 8.73 0.43 7.42
C ILE A 120 9.73 1.56 7.68
N GLU A 121 10.83 1.28 8.37
CA GLU A 121 11.89 2.27 8.66
C GLU A 121 12.47 2.86 7.37
N ARG A 122 12.72 2.02 6.35
CA ARG A 122 13.21 2.47 5.04
C ARG A 122 12.21 3.39 4.35
N VAL A 123 10.93 3.03 4.32
CA VAL A 123 9.86 3.82 3.70
C VAL A 123 9.69 5.15 4.43
N GLN A 124 9.63 5.13 5.76
CA GLN A 124 9.49 6.34 6.60
C GLN A 124 10.67 7.29 6.40
N ARG A 125 11.90 6.77 6.43
CA ARG A 125 13.11 7.58 6.23
C ARG A 125 13.14 8.20 4.82
N ALA A 126 12.84 7.41 3.79
CA ALA A 126 12.82 7.90 2.42
C ALA A 126 11.77 8.99 2.21
N TRP A 127 10.60 8.85 2.85
CA TRP A 127 9.55 9.87 2.80
C TRP A 127 9.91 11.13 3.57
N TYR A 128 10.43 10.99 4.79
CA TYR A 128 10.88 12.10 5.63
C TYR A 128 11.90 12.98 4.90
N TYR A 129 12.91 12.37 4.27
CA TYR A 129 13.89 13.13 3.48
C TYR A 129 13.29 13.78 2.23
N HIS A 130 12.26 13.21 1.64
CA HIS A 130 11.62 13.79 0.47
C HIS A 130 10.80 15.05 0.83
N ILE A 131 10.08 15.03 1.95
CA ILE A 131 9.19 16.15 2.34
C ILE A 131 9.89 17.27 3.12
N ASN A 132 11.10 17.03 3.66
CA ASN A 132 11.90 18.03 4.38
C ASN A 132 13.10 18.54 3.55
N ARG A 133 13.07 18.36 2.23
CA ARG A 133 14.07 18.89 1.30
C ARG A 133 13.59 20.21 0.73
#